data_AF-A0A8D2QJ25-F1
#
_entry.id   AF-A0A8D2QJ25-F1
#
_cell.length_a   1.000
_cell.length_b   1.000
_cell.length_c   1.000
_cell.angle_alpha   90.00
_cell.angle_beta   90.00
_cell.angle_gamma   90.00
#
_symmetry.space_group_name_H-M   'P 1'
#
loop_
_entity.id
_entity.type
_entity.pdbx_description
1 polymer ?
#
loop_
_entity_poly.entity_id
_entity_poly.type
_entity_poly.pdbx_seq_one_letter_code
_entity_poly.pdbx_strand_id
1 'polypeptide(L)'
;QFDIELPGQKSQKAIQDEIRSVIRQITATVTFLPLLESACAFDLLIYTDKDLAVPAKWEESGPQFIANSEEVRLRSFTTTIHKVNTTVAYKKDSVP
;
A
#
# COMPACT_ATOMS: atom_id res chain seq x y z
N GLN A 1 21.17 -22.58 -7.47
CA GLN A 1 20.27 -22.51 -6.31
C GLN A 1 18.95 -23.09 -6.76
N PHE A 2 18.59 -24.27 -6.26
CA PHE A 2 17.43 -25.04 -6.74
C PHE A 2 16.20 -24.60 -5.94
N ASP A 3 15.31 -23.83 -6.56
CA ASP A 3 14.00 -23.53 -6.00
C ASP A 3 13.16 -24.82 -6.08
N ILE A 4 13.06 -25.53 -4.95
CA ILE A 4 12.15 -26.67 -4.82
C ILE A 4 10.73 -26.08 -4.73
N GLU A 5 10.01 -26.03 -5.86
CA GLU A 5 8.59 -25.68 -5.89
C GLU A 5 7.78 -26.83 -5.29
N LEU A 6 7.23 -26.62 -4.08
CA LEU A 6 6.24 -27.51 -3.49
C LEU A 6 4.93 -27.42 -4.30
N PRO A 7 4.26 -28.55 -4.61
CA PRO A 7 3.00 -28.54 -5.36
C PRO A 7 1.96 -27.65 -4.67
N GLY A 8 1.54 -26.57 -5.33
CA GLY A 8 0.58 -25.59 -4.81
C GLY A 8 1.19 -24.32 -4.19
N GLN A 9 2.53 -24.23 -4.11
CA GLN A 9 3.21 -23.05 -3.61
C GLN A 9 3.80 -22.23 -4.76
N LYS A 10 3.45 -20.95 -4.81
CA LYS A 10 3.96 -20.02 -5.81
C LYS A 10 5.44 -19.76 -5.59
N SER A 11 6.22 -19.75 -6.67
CA SER A 11 7.67 -19.55 -6.57
C SER A 11 8.04 -18.17 -6.06
N GLN A 12 9.20 -18.09 -5.40
CA GLN A 12 9.73 -16.80 -4.92
C GLN A 12 9.91 -15.82 -6.08
N LYS A 13 10.40 -16.30 -7.23
CA LYS A 13 10.56 -15.49 -8.44
C LYS A 13 9.24 -14.88 -8.88
N ALA A 14 8.17 -15.67 -8.96
CA ALA A 14 6.85 -15.17 -9.36
C ALA A 14 6.30 -14.13 -8.35
N ILE A 15 6.48 -14.36 -7.05
CA ILE A 15 6.10 -13.40 -6.00
C ILE A 15 6.90 -12.10 -6.14
N GLN A 16 8.21 -12.18 -6.30
CA GLN A 16 9.10 -11.02 -6.47
C GLN A 16 8.78 -10.23 -7.74
N ASP A 17 8.44 -10.91 -8.84
CA ASP A 17 8.06 -10.26 -10.10
C ASP A 17 6.76 -9.47 -9.95
N GLU A 18 5.78 -9.96 -9.18
CA GLU A 18 4.58 -9.20 -8.83
C GLU A 18 4.87 -8.02 -7.90
N ILE A 19 5.67 -8.23 -6.85
CA ILE A 19 6.09 -7.14 -5.95
C ILE A 19 6.79 -6.04 -6.76
N ARG A 20 7.71 -6.40 -7.66
CA ARG A 20 8.39 -5.45 -8.55
C ARG A 20 7.40 -4.65 -9.38
N SER A 21 6.34 -5.30 -9.89
CA SER A 21 5.29 -4.61 -10.63
C SER A 21 4.55 -3.59 -9.77
N VAL A 22 4.27 -3.89 -8.50
CA VAL A 22 3.62 -2.96 -7.57
C VAL A 22 4.53 -1.77 -7.26
N ILE A 23 5.80 -2.00 -6.94
CA ILE A 23 6.78 -0.93 -6.67
C ILE A 23 6.92 0.01 -7.87
N ARG A 24 7.02 -0.55 -9.09
CA ARG A 24 7.06 0.27 -10.32
C ARG A 24 5.81 1.12 -10.49
N GLN A 25 4.64 0.59 -10.15
CA GLN A 25 3.40 1.36 -10.23
C GLN A 25 3.35 2.46 -9.18
N ILE A 26 3.81 2.23 -7.95
CA ILE A 26 3.92 3.28 -6.92
C ILE A 26 4.79 4.44 -7.41
N THR A 27 5.94 4.16 -8.02
CA THR A 27 6.77 5.22 -8.62
C THR A 27 6.06 5.89 -9.79
N ALA A 28 5.40 5.12 -10.65
CA ALA A 28 4.66 5.66 -11.80
C ALA A 28 3.47 6.53 -11.36
N THR A 29 2.86 6.27 -10.20
CA THR A 29 1.72 7.08 -9.76
C THR A 29 2.09 8.53 -9.50
N VAL A 30 3.33 8.77 -9.06
CA VAL A 30 3.83 10.12 -8.79
C VAL A 30 3.74 11.05 -10.01
N THR A 31 3.74 10.52 -11.23
CA THR A 31 3.69 11.36 -12.46
C THR A 31 2.33 12.01 -12.71
N PHE A 32 1.27 11.53 -12.06
CA PHE A 32 -0.09 12.07 -12.22
C PHE A 32 -0.70 12.58 -10.90
N LEU A 33 0.03 12.48 -9.78
CA LEU A 33 -0.39 13.08 -8.52
C LEU A 33 -0.12 14.60 -8.55
N PRO A 34 -0.91 15.41 -7.81
CA PRO A 34 -0.62 16.82 -7.60
C PRO A 34 0.78 17.05 -7.05
N LEU A 35 1.40 18.17 -7.42
CA LEU A 35 2.72 18.54 -6.94
C LEU A 35 2.64 18.99 -5.47
N LEU A 36 3.49 18.44 -4.62
CA LEU A 36 3.61 18.87 -3.23
C LEU A 36 4.57 20.07 -3.15
N GLU A 37 4.03 21.27 -2.92
CA GLU A 37 4.81 22.52 -2.87
C GLU A 37 5.37 22.86 -1.47
N SER A 38 4.98 22.09 -0.45
CA SER A 38 5.37 22.33 0.94
C SER A 38 5.97 21.07 1.56
N ALA A 39 6.75 21.25 2.63
CA ALA A 39 7.23 20.13 3.42
C ALA A 39 6.06 19.40 4.08
N CYS A 40 5.99 18.09 3.88
CA CYS A 40 4.97 17.23 4.48
C CYS A 40 5.58 16.35 5.57
N ALA A 41 4.77 16.04 6.59
CA ALA A 41 5.01 14.92 7.49
C ALA A 41 4.23 13.69 6.99
N PHE A 42 4.52 12.51 7.54
CA PHE A 42 3.74 11.31 7.26
C PHE A 42 3.39 10.60 8.57
N ASP A 43 2.20 10.00 8.58
CA ASP A 43 1.73 9.11 9.64
C ASP A 43 1.55 7.69 9.06
N LEU A 44 1.85 6.67 9.85
CA LEU A 44 1.64 5.27 9.48
C LEU A 44 0.55 4.65 10.37
N LEU A 45 -0.59 4.35 9.76
CA LEU A 45 -1.74 3.76 10.45
C LEU A 45 -1.85 2.27 10.11
N ILE A 46 -1.99 1.42 11.12
CA ILE A 46 -2.20 -0.02 10.96
C ILE A 46 -3.58 -0.37 11.52
N TYR A 47 -4.49 -0.76 10.63
CA TYR A 47 -5.80 -1.25 11.02
C TYR A 47 -5.69 -2.72 11.44
N THR A 48 -6.09 -3.02 12.66
CA THR A 48 -6.04 -4.36 13.26
C THR A 48 -7.42 -4.77 13.77
N ASP A 49 -7.54 -6.01 14.23
CA ASP A 49 -8.76 -6.48 14.91
C ASP A 49 -9.00 -5.68 16.19
N LYS A 50 -10.27 -5.39 16.49
CA LYS A 50 -10.66 -4.47 17.57
C LYS A 50 -10.27 -4.95 18.98
N ASP A 51 -10.03 -6.24 19.14
CA ASP A 51 -9.68 -6.91 20.39
C ASP A 51 -8.17 -7.13 20.54
N LEU A 52 -7.36 -6.68 19.58
CA LEU A 52 -5.92 -6.78 19.67
C LEU A 52 -5.37 -5.83 20.75
N ALA A 53 -4.60 -6.38 21.69
CA ALA A 53 -3.96 -5.59 22.73
C ALA A 53 -2.94 -4.61 22.11
N VAL A 54 -3.11 -3.31 22.39
CA VAL A 54 -2.22 -2.26 21.89
C VAL A 54 -0.85 -2.37 22.58
N PRO A 55 0.25 -2.57 21.83
CA PRO A 55 1.58 -2.64 22.43
C PRO A 55 2.00 -1.28 23.02
N ALA A 56 2.85 -1.29 24.06
CA ALA A 56 3.18 -0.09 24.84
C ALA A 56 3.77 1.11 24.07
N LYS A 57 4.31 0.90 22.87
CA LYS A 57 4.87 1.97 22.01
C LYS A 57 3.90 2.45 20.93
N TRP A 58 2.69 1.90 20.90
CA TRP A 58 1.64 2.21 19.95
C TRP A 58 0.46 2.84 20.68
N GLU A 59 -0.36 3.56 19.93
CA GLU A 59 -1.57 4.20 20.44
C GLU A 59 -2.74 3.96 19.48
N GLU A 60 -3.96 4.08 19.99
CA GLU A 60 -5.16 4.09 19.16
C GLU A 60 -5.29 5.45 18.47
N SER A 61 -5.53 5.43 17.17
CA SER A 61 -5.64 6.63 16.34
C SER A 61 -6.97 6.68 15.60
N GLY A 62 -7.44 7.90 15.30
CA GLY A 62 -8.54 8.11 14.34
C GLY A 62 -8.14 7.74 12.90
N PRO A 63 -9.11 7.59 11.98
CA PRO A 63 -8.91 7.05 10.63
C PRO A 63 -8.23 7.98 9.61
N GLN A 64 -7.88 9.22 9.98
CA GLN A 64 -7.21 10.23 9.14
C GLN A 64 -7.82 10.34 7.72
N PHE A 65 -9.12 10.64 7.64
CA PHE A 65 -9.82 10.73 6.36
C PHE A 65 -9.37 11.91 5.49
N ILE A 66 -9.24 11.66 4.19
CA ILE A 66 -8.99 12.69 3.18
C ILE A 66 -10.31 13.08 2.52
N ALA A 67 -10.78 14.30 2.74
CA ALA A 67 -11.97 14.82 2.08
C ALA A 67 -11.68 15.19 0.61
N ASN A 68 -12.67 14.99 -0.28
CA ASN A 68 -12.57 15.30 -1.71
C ASN A 68 -11.39 14.61 -2.42
N SER A 69 -11.14 13.35 -2.09
CA SER A 69 -10.09 12.56 -2.72
C SER A 69 -10.53 11.89 -4.01
N GLU A 70 -9.59 11.71 -4.93
CA GLU A 70 -9.65 10.69 -5.97
C GLU A 70 -8.87 9.46 -5.56
N GLU A 71 -9.33 8.29 -6.00
CA GLU A 71 -8.71 7.01 -5.72
C GLU A 71 -8.18 6.36 -6.99
N VAL A 72 -6.94 5.88 -6.93
CA VAL A 72 -6.33 5.06 -7.97
C VAL A 72 -5.94 3.72 -7.39
N ARG A 73 -6.53 2.66 -7.94
CA ARG A 73 -6.23 1.28 -7.56
C ARG A 73 -5.03 0.78 -8.36
N LEU A 74 -4.02 0.28 -7.64
CA LEU A 74 -2.82 -0.31 -8.22
C LEU A 74 -2.99 -1.84 -8.29
N ARG A 75 -2.03 -2.50 -8.93
CA ARG A 75 -1.92 -3.96 -8.92
C ARG A 75 -1.76 -4.47 -7.48
N SER A 76 -2.35 -5.64 -7.24
CA SER A 76 -2.12 -6.45 -6.05
C SER A 76 -1.04 -7.50 -6.31
N PHE A 77 -0.38 -7.98 -5.25
CA PHE A 77 0.43 -9.20 -5.31
C PHE A 77 -0.08 -10.24 -4.29
N THR A 78 0.27 -11.51 -4.48
CA THR A 78 -0.08 -12.57 -3.53
C THR A 78 0.99 -13.63 -3.39
N THR A 79 1.14 -14.14 -2.16
CA THR A 79 1.98 -15.28 -1.80
C THR A 79 1.19 -16.59 -1.74
N THR A 80 -0.06 -16.61 -2.24
CA THR A 80 -1.11 -17.64 -2.04
C THR A 80 -1.68 -17.75 -0.63
N ILE A 81 -0.95 -17.29 0.38
CA ILE A 81 -1.42 -17.18 1.78
C ILE A 81 -2.03 -15.79 2.02
N HIS A 82 -1.29 -14.75 1.62
CA HIS A 82 -1.71 -13.36 1.78
C HIS A 82 -1.87 -12.70 0.42
N LYS A 83 -2.84 -11.78 0.32
CA LYS A 83 -3.01 -10.91 -0.83
C LYS A 83 -2.95 -9.47 -0.36
N VAL A 84 -2.06 -8.68 -0.96
CA VAL A 84 -1.90 -7.27 -0.64
C VAL A 84 -2.48 -6.46 -1.79
N ASN A 85 -3.52 -5.68 -1.51
CA ASN A 85 -4.08 -4.71 -2.45
C ASN A 85 -3.47 -3.34 -2.17
N THR A 86 -3.24 -2.58 -3.24
CA THR A 86 -2.64 -1.24 -3.14
C THR A 86 -3.58 -0.21 -3.77
N THR A 87 -3.77 0.91 -3.09
CA THR A 87 -4.60 2.03 -3.56
C THR A 87 -3.98 3.32 -3.02
N VAL A 88 -4.03 4.38 -3.83
CA VAL A 88 -3.66 5.73 -3.40
C VAL A 88 -4.91 6.60 -3.48
N ALA A 89 -5.20 7.31 -2.39
CA ALA A 89 -6.21 8.35 -2.35
C ALA A 89 -5.49 9.70 -2.23
N TYR A 90 -5.75 10.64 -3.14
CA TYR A 90 -5.15 11.98 -3.10
C TYR A 90 -6.23 13.04 -3.23
N LYS A 91 -6.07 14.12 -2.47
CA LYS A 91 -6.96 15.29 -2.57
C LYS A 91 -6.73 15.97 -3.92
N LYS A 92 -7.80 16.27 -4.66
CA LYS A 92 -7.66 17.11 -5.86
C LYS A 92 -7.34 18.54 -5.46
N ASP A 93 -6.47 19.18 -6.24
CA ASP A 93 -6.38 20.63 -6.21
C ASP A 93 -7.76 21.18 -6.58
N SER A 94 -8.30 22.07 -5.76
CA SER A 94 -9.44 22.87 -6.16
C SER A 94 -8.99 23.72 -7.34
N VAL A 95 -9.38 23.32 -8.55
CA VAL A 95 -9.30 24.21 -9.72
C VAL A 95 -10.03 25.50 -9.31
N PRO A 96 -9.45 26.69 -9.54
CA PRO A 96 -10.17 27.95 -9.37
C PRO A 96 -11.48 27.98 -10.16
#